data_AF-V5EFQ4-F1
#
_entry.id   AF-V5EFQ4-F1
#
_cell.length_a   1.000
_cell.length_b   1.000
_cell.length_c   1.000
_cell.angle_alpha   90.00
_cell.angle_beta   90.00
_cell.angle_gamma   90.00
#
_symmetry.space_group_name_H-M   'P 1'
#
loop_
_entity.id
_entity.type
_entity.pdbx_description
1 polymer ?
#
loop_
_entity_poly.entity_id
_entity_poly.type
_entity_poly.pdbx_seq_one_letter_code
_entity_poly.pdbx_strand_id
1 'polypeptide(L)'
;MSAPYKPTAEEASTSSASSYLSSSPSSKTQRPTSSSNDPSQPEDFISVMSHKTPSKFTDPCAHAAKLSMKCLDDHAYDRSKCGDVFNQYRECKKAWINQRRTDRLNNRPGAFD
;
A
#
# COMPACT_ATOMS: atom_id res chain seq x y z
N MET A 1 -9.25 21.63 -59.70
CA MET A 1 -7.84 21.20 -59.58
C MET A 1 -7.40 21.50 -58.16
N SER A 2 -7.24 20.49 -57.31
CA SER A 2 -6.71 20.64 -55.94
C SER A 2 -5.40 19.86 -55.87
N ALA A 3 -4.30 20.56 -55.66
CA ALA A 3 -2.98 19.93 -55.53
C ALA A 3 -2.91 19.12 -54.22
N PRO A 4 -2.31 17.91 -54.23
CA PRO A 4 -2.11 17.14 -53.00
C PRO A 4 -1.00 17.76 -52.14
N TYR A 5 -1.29 17.92 -50.85
CA TYR A 5 -0.34 18.37 -49.84
C TYR A 5 0.83 17.37 -49.72
N LYS A 6 2.06 17.86 -49.77
CA LYS A 6 3.30 17.07 -49.75
C LYS A 6 4.04 17.37 -48.43
N PRO A 7 3.92 16.52 -47.40
CA PRO A 7 4.59 16.73 -46.12
C PRO A 7 6.12 16.55 -46.25
N THR A 8 6.88 17.50 -45.72
CA THR A 8 8.35 17.55 -45.67
C THR A 8 8.91 16.68 -44.54
N ALA A 9 10.12 16.16 -44.73
CA ALA A 9 10.77 15.09 -43.96
C ALA A 9 11.20 15.43 -42.51
N GLU A 10 10.68 16.49 -41.89
CA GLU A 10 11.02 16.85 -40.50
C GLU A 10 10.01 16.32 -39.46
N GLU A 11 8.89 15.73 -39.87
CA GLU A 11 7.87 15.19 -38.96
C GLU A 11 8.05 13.69 -38.64
N ALA A 12 9.30 13.21 -38.59
CA ALA A 12 9.62 11.79 -38.41
C ALA A 12 10.53 11.47 -37.21
N SER A 13 10.57 12.32 -36.18
CA SER A 13 11.43 12.06 -35.00
C SER A 13 10.87 12.59 -33.68
N THR A 14 9.72 12.09 -33.23
CA THR A 14 9.43 11.94 -31.79
C THR A 14 8.63 10.67 -31.50
N SER A 15 8.95 9.58 -32.21
CA SER A 15 8.56 8.23 -31.82
C SER A 15 9.78 7.56 -31.20
N SER A 16 10.02 7.75 -29.91
CA SER A 16 11.07 7.02 -29.20
C SER A 16 10.59 6.58 -27.83
N ALA A 17 10.00 5.38 -27.88
CA ALA A 17 10.22 4.30 -26.93
C ALA A 17 10.21 4.67 -25.44
N SER A 18 9.02 4.59 -24.86
CA SER A 18 8.78 3.97 -23.56
C SER A 18 9.80 2.87 -23.21
N SER A 19 10.76 3.18 -22.35
CA SER A 19 11.61 2.21 -21.65
C SER A 19 11.34 2.30 -20.15
N TYR A 20 10.17 1.78 -19.76
CA TYR A 20 9.91 1.40 -18.39
C TYR A 20 10.77 0.16 -18.07
N LEU A 21 11.93 0.36 -17.45
CA LEU A 21 12.72 -0.70 -16.81
C LEU A 21 13.25 -0.10 -15.50
N SER A 22 12.59 -0.33 -14.38
CA SER A 22 12.66 -1.52 -13.52
C SER A 22 13.56 -1.27 -12.32
N SER A 23 12.89 -1.05 -11.19
CA SER A 23 13.13 -1.79 -9.96
C SER A 23 14.52 -1.69 -9.35
N SER A 24 14.74 -0.62 -8.57
CA SER A 24 15.71 -0.66 -7.47
C SER A 24 15.39 -1.83 -6.54
N PRO A 25 16.38 -2.62 -6.12
CA PRO A 25 16.17 -3.76 -5.24
C PRO A 25 15.66 -3.26 -3.89
N SER A 26 14.40 -3.60 -3.59
CA SER A 26 13.91 -3.67 -2.23
C SER A 26 14.89 -4.50 -1.42
N SER A 27 15.64 -3.83 -0.54
CA SER A 27 16.43 -4.47 0.51
C SER A 27 15.48 -5.24 1.42
N LYS A 28 15.13 -6.46 1.02
CA LYS A 28 14.66 -7.52 1.91
C LYS A 28 15.86 -7.98 2.73
N THR A 29 16.32 -7.14 3.67
CA THR A 29 17.16 -7.65 4.74
C THR A 29 16.26 -8.41 5.70
N GLN A 30 16.61 -9.69 5.82
CA GLN A 30 15.89 -10.70 6.55
C GLN A 30 15.89 -10.42 8.05
N ARG A 31 14.74 -10.72 8.64
CA ARG A 31 14.40 -10.80 10.06
C ARG A 31 15.48 -11.50 10.90
N PRO A 32 15.69 -11.01 12.13
CA PRO A 32 15.76 -11.91 13.27
C PRO A 32 14.69 -11.58 14.33
N THR A 33 14.05 -12.66 14.77
CA THR A 33 13.60 -12.91 16.15
C THR A 33 12.68 -11.90 16.86
N SER A 34 11.40 -12.29 16.92
CA SER A 34 10.61 -12.36 18.16
C SER A 34 10.75 -11.22 19.16
N SER A 35 9.99 -10.15 18.96
CA SER A 35 9.48 -9.31 20.04
C SER A 35 8.20 -8.61 19.55
N SER A 36 7.11 -9.39 19.57
CA SER A 36 5.75 -9.02 19.96
C SER A 36 5.26 -7.55 19.91
N ASN A 37 5.63 -6.71 18.92
CA ASN A 37 5.00 -5.41 18.62
C ASN A 37 5.48 -4.88 17.24
N ASP A 38 5.34 -5.65 16.16
CA ASP A 38 5.64 -5.12 14.83
C ASP A 38 4.47 -4.23 14.35
N PRO A 39 4.65 -2.91 14.17
CA PRO A 39 3.59 -2.00 13.73
C PRO A 39 3.00 -2.32 12.37
N SER A 40 3.75 -3.05 11.55
CA SER A 40 3.43 -3.27 10.14
C SER A 40 2.43 -4.41 9.94
N GLN A 41 2.21 -5.25 10.95
CA GLN A 41 1.35 -6.41 10.84
C GLN A 41 -0.09 -6.05 11.24
N PRO A 42 -1.09 -6.22 10.35
CA PRO A 42 -2.48 -5.99 10.70
C PRO A 42 -2.98 -7.07 11.68
N GLU A 43 -3.90 -6.68 12.55
CA GLU A 43 -4.65 -7.63 13.40
C GLU A 43 -5.48 -8.60 12.55
N ASP A 44 -5.82 -9.75 13.12
CA ASP A 44 -6.57 -10.78 12.40
C ASP A 44 -7.98 -10.30 12.00
N PHE A 45 -8.32 -10.50 10.72
CA PHE A 45 -9.60 -10.06 10.14
C PHE A 45 -10.83 -10.49 10.96
N ILE A 46 -10.85 -11.76 11.41
CA ILE A 46 -11.97 -12.32 12.18
C ILE A 46 -12.10 -11.61 13.53
N SER A 47 -11.01 -11.42 14.27
CA SER A 47 -11.03 -10.74 15.57
C SER A 47 -11.55 -9.30 15.45
N VAL A 48 -11.06 -8.60 14.43
CA VAL A 48 -11.42 -7.21 14.23
C VAL A 48 -12.83 -7.07 13.68
N MET A 49 -13.35 -7.99 12.85
CA MET A 49 -14.69 -7.85 12.23
C MET A 49 -15.81 -8.58 12.98
N SER A 50 -15.53 -9.66 13.72
CA SER A 50 -16.54 -10.47 14.43
C SER A 50 -17.38 -9.65 15.42
N HIS A 51 -16.80 -8.60 16.01
CA HIS A 51 -17.50 -7.71 16.94
C HIS A 51 -18.10 -6.46 16.30
N LYS A 52 -18.01 -6.26 14.98
CA LYS A 52 -18.51 -5.04 14.32
C LYS A 52 -19.45 -5.37 13.17
N THR A 53 -20.44 -4.50 13.01
CA THR A 53 -21.35 -4.59 11.88
C THR A 53 -20.61 -4.26 10.57
N PRO A 54 -20.90 -4.97 9.46
CA PRO A 54 -20.18 -4.82 8.19
C PRO A 54 -20.30 -3.44 7.53
N SER A 55 -21.10 -2.54 8.11
CA SER A 55 -21.30 -1.15 7.68
C SER A 55 -20.38 -0.13 8.38
N LYS A 56 -19.69 -0.49 9.47
CA LYS A 56 -18.88 0.48 10.24
C LYS A 56 -17.44 0.56 9.74
N PHE A 57 -16.94 1.78 9.52
CA PHE A 57 -15.53 2.02 9.20
C PHE A 57 -14.67 1.59 10.39
N THR A 58 -14.01 0.44 10.26
CA THR A 58 -13.07 -0.07 11.27
C THR A 58 -11.68 0.01 10.67
N ASP A 59 -10.78 0.70 11.36
CA ASP A 59 -9.37 0.71 11.00
C ASP A 59 -8.67 -0.52 11.58
N PRO A 60 -8.29 -1.51 10.76
CA PRO A 60 -7.60 -2.71 11.22
C PRO A 60 -6.16 -2.42 11.66
N CYS A 61 -5.66 -1.24 11.33
CA CYS A 61 -4.30 -0.80 11.60
C CYS A 61 -4.22 0.28 12.67
N ALA A 62 -5.11 0.21 13.67
CA ALA A 62 -5.18 1.20 14.74
C ALA A 62 -3.86 1.37 15.49
N HIS A 63 -3.05 0.30 15.60
CA HIS A 63 -1.73 0.37 16.22
C HIS A 63 -0.74 1.21 15.40
N ALA A 64 -0.61 0.96 14.09
CA ALA A 64 0.26 1.77 13.23
C ALA A 64 -0.22 3.22 13.12
N ALA A 65 -1.54 3.44 13.12
CA ALA A 65 -2.11 4.79 13.15
C ALA A 65 -1.67 5.56 14.41
N LYS A 66 -1.78 4.93 15.59
CA LYS A 66 -1.29 5.52 16.85
C LYS A 66 0.20 5.81 16.81
N LEU A 67 1.00 4.92 16.21
CA LEU A 67 2.44 5.15 16.06
C LEU A 67 2.76 6.32 15.14
N SER A 68 2.02 6.46 14.04
CA SER A 68 2.20 7.59 13.13
C SER A 68 1.89 8.92 13.81
N MET A 69 0.89 8.96 14.70
CA MET A 69 0.59 10.14 15.51
C MET A 69 1.68 10.42 16.53
N LYS A 70 2.17 9.40 17.25
CA LYS A 70 3.28 9.56 18.20
C LYS A 70 4.54 10.14 17.53
N CYS A 71 4.90 9.62 16.36
CA CYS A 71 6.04 10.13 15.60
C CYS A 71 5.88 11.62 15.24
N LEU A 72 4.66 12.04 14.88
CA LEU A 72 4.37 13.45 14.63
C LEU A 72 4.51 14.28 15.91
N ASP A 73 3.98 13.80 17.03
CA ASP A 73 4.07 14.50 18.32
C ASP A 73 5.55 14.71 18.75
N ASP A 74 6.40 13.69 18.55
CA ASP A 74 7.82 13.72 18.93
C ASP A 74 8.69 14.61 18.00
N HIS A 75 8.23 14.82 16.76
CA HIS A 75 8.99 15.55 15.74
C HIS A 75 8.33 16.88 15.33
N ALA A 76 7.50 17.46 16.19
CA ALA A 76 6.81 18.72 15.93
C ALA A 76 6.00 18.72 14.61
N TYR A 77 5.33 17.60 14.34
CA TYR A 77 4.48 17.34 13.17
C TYR A 77 5.23 17.33 11.83
N ASP A 78 6.54 17.10 11.87
CA ASP A 78 7.37 17.02 10.67
C ASP A 78 7.24 15.65 9.97
N ARG A 79 6.38 15.60 8.96
CA ARG A 79 6.04 14.37 8.21
C ARG A 79 7.24 13.74 7.51
N SER A 80 8.27 14.53 7.21
CA SER A 80 9.47 14.07 6.51
C SER A 80 10.23 13.00 7.31
N LYS A 81 10.22 13.10 8.64
CA LYS A 81 10.91 12.18 9.56
C LYS A 81 10.11 10.90 9.84
N CYS A 82 8.80 10.94 9.64
CA CYS A 82 7.88 9.84 9.95
C CYS A 82 7.51 8.97 8.74
N GLY A 83 8.21 9.10 7.62
CA GLY A 83 7.91 8.40 6.36
C GLY A 83 7.77 6.88 6.53
N ASP A 84 8.66 6.26 7.29
CA ASP A 84 8.67 4.82 7.51
C ASP A 84 7.45 4.33 8.29
N VAL A 85 7.01 5.10 9.30
CA VAL A 85 5.81 4.78 10.09
C VAL A 85 4.54 4.88 9.23
N PHE A 86 4.48 5.86 8.33
CA PHE A 86 3.39 5.95 7.36
C PHE A 86 3.41 4.80 6.34
N ASN A 87 4.60 4.35 5.93
CA ASN A 87 4.73 3.18 5.07
C ASN A 87 4.22 1.92 5.78
N GLN A 88 4.54 1.73 7.06
CA GLN A 88 4.00 0.63 7.86
C GLN A 88 2.46 0.63 7.90
N TYR A 89 1.82 1.79 8.11
CA TYR A 89 0.35 1.91 8.05
C TYR A 89 -0.21 1.54 6.67
N ARG A 90 0.44 1.98 5.58
CA ARG A 90 0.03 1.63 4.21
C ARG A 90 0.17 0.14 3.93
N GLU A 91 1.27 -0.47 4.33
CA GLU A 91 1.52 -1.91 4.14
C GLU A 91 0.54 -2.76 4.94
N CYS A 92 0.28 -2.38 6.18
CA CYS A 92 -0.74 -3.01 7.03
C CYS A 92 -2.13 -2.98 6.37
N LYS A 93 -2.54 -1.84 5.81
CA LYS A 93 -3.81 -1.71 5.09
C LYS A 93 -3.84 -2.56 3.82
N LYS A 94 -2.74 -2.62 3.06
CA LYS A 94 -2.62 -3.48 1.87
C LYS A 94 -2.72 -4.95 2.25
N ALA A 95 -1.97 -5.39 3.26
CA ALA A 95 -1.97 -6.76 3.75
C ALA A 95 -3.37 -7.19 4.20
N TRP A 96 -4.09 -6.32 4.91
CA TRP A 96 -5.47 -6.57 5.32
C TRP A 96 -6.43 -6.73 4.13
N ILE A 97 -6.37 -5.84 3.13
CA ILE A 97 -7.23 -5.94 1.94
C ILE A 97 -6.93 -7.23 1.17
N ASN A 98 -5.64 -7.58 1.06
CA ASN A 98 -5.20 -8.81 0.41
C ASN A 98 -5.68 -10.04 1.18
N GLN A 99 -5.53 -10.07 2.50
CA GLN A 99 -6.04 -11.15 3.35
C GLN A 99 -7.54 -11.32 3.17
N ARG A 100 -8.31 -10.22 3.20
CA ARG A 100 -9.77 -10.27 2.97
C ARG A 100 -10.13 -10.77 1.56
N ARG A 101 -9.34 -10.43 0.54
CA ARG A 101 -9.54 -10.94 -0.82
C ARG A 101 -9.26 -12.44 -0.88
N THR A 102 -8.17 -12.89 -0.26
CA THR A 102 -7.78 -14.30 -0.17
C THR A 102 -8.79 -15.11 0.65
N ASP A 103 -9.28 -14.59 1.77
CA ASP A 103 -10.27 -15.24 2.62
C ASP A 103 -11.59 -15.48 1.86
N ARG A 104 -11.97 -14.56 0.95
CA ARG A 104 -13.12 -14.73 0.05
C ARG A 104 -12.87 -15.80 -1.01
N LEU A 105 -11.67 -15.85 -1.59
CA LEU A 105 -11.30 -16.85 -2.60
C LEU A 105 -11.19 -18.25 -2.00
N ASN A 106 -10.74 -18.35 -0.75
CA ASN A 106 -10.49 -19.61 -0.06
C ASN A 106 -11.68 -20.08 0.81
N ASN A 107 -12.84 -19.39 0.74
CA ASN A 107 -14.03 -19.67 1.56
C ASN A 107 -13.71 -19.88 3.05
N ARG A 108 -12.86 -19.01 3.63
CA ARG A 108 -12.44 -19.16 5.03
C ARG A 108 -13.66 -19.04 5.97
N PRO A 109 -13.91 -20.03 6.84
CA PRO A 109 -15.04 -19.97 7.77
C PRO A 109 -14.88 -18.80 8.74
N GLY A 110 -15.97 -18.06 9.01
CA GLY A 110 -15.99 -16.90 9.92
C GLY A 110 -15.46 -15.58 9.35
N ALA A 111 -15.03 -15.54 8.09
CA ALA A 111 -14.60 -14.28 7.43
C ALA A 111 -15.77 -13.50 6.78
N PHE A 112 -16.98 -14.07 6.75
CA PHE A 112 -18.15 -13.46 6.12
C PHE A 112 -19.45 -13.68 6.92
N ASP A 113 -19.37 -14.31 8.09
CA ASP A 113 -20.52 -14.54 8.97
C ASP A 113 -20.82 -13.28 9.81
#